data_AF-A0A1Q3SEU4-F1
#
_entry.id   AF-A0A1Q3SEU4-F1
#
_cell.length_a   1.000
_cell.length_b   1.000
_cell.length_c   1.000
_cell.angle_alpha   90.00
_cell.angle_beta   90.00
_cell.angle_gamma   90.00
#
_symmetry.space_group_name_H-M   'P 1'
#
loop_
_entity.id
_entity.type
_entity.pdbx_description
1 polymer ?
#
loop_
_entity_poly.entity_id
_entity_poly.type
_entity_poly.pdbx_seq_one_letter_code
_entity_poly.pdbx_strand_id
1 'polypeptide(L)'
;MSTALMMDREENREYEPLTPKELEVMVLYSNPYFENGYICDKLSISINTLKTHIAHIFDKFGEADRYSASIKFFRLYPSHRKILEDLIDSTS
;
A
#
# COMPACT_ATOMS: atom_id res chain seq x y z
N MET A 1 31.99 1.99 18.12
CA MET A 1 31.20 0.76 18.28
C MET A 1 29.76 1.21 18.59
N SER A 2 28.91 1.63 17.65
CA SER A 2 28.62 1.22 16.27
C SER A 2 27.99 -0.18 16.17
N THR A 3 26.75 -0.32 16.62
CA THR A 3 25.88 -1.47 16.33
C THR A 3 24.38 -1.17 16.23
N ALA A 4 23.91 0.05 16.55
CA ALA A 4 22.46 0.37 16.52
C ALA A 4 21.97 1.11 15.25
N LEU A 5 22.86 1.40 14.29
CA LEU A 5 22.53 2.18 13.07
C LEU A 5 22.79 1.43 11.76
N MET A 6 22.99 0.11 11.79
CA MET A 6 23.40 -0.70 10.62
C MET A 6 22.39 -1.78 10.24
N MET A 7 21.09 -1.54 10.38
CA MET A 7 20.06 -2.48 9.88
C MET A 7 19.06 -1.87 8.90
N ASP A 8 19.27 -0.64 8.42
CA ASP A 8 18.35 0.02 7.46
C ASP A 8 19.04 0.48 6.16
N ARG A 9 20.13 -0.19 5.76
CA ARG A 9 20.97 0.27 4.63
C ARG A 9 21.26 -0.77 3.55
N GLU A 10 20.44 -1.79 3.40
CA GLU A 10 20.71 -2.82 2.37
C GLU A 10 19.48 -3.44 1.71
N GLU A 11 18.45 -2.64 1.44
CA GLU A 11 17.44 -2.99 0.44
C GLU A 11 17.03 -1.79 -0.42
N ASN A 12 18.03 -1.02 -0.85
CA ASN A 12 17.88 -0.07 -1.96
C ASN A 12 17.81 -0.86 -3.29
N ARG A 13 16.75 -1.65 -3.47
CA ARG A 13 16.35 -2.10 -4.81
C ARG A 13 15.55 -0.96 -5.43
N GLU A 14 15.87 -0.67 -6.68
CA GLU A 14 15.31 0.34 -7.58
C GLU A 14 13.78 0.20 -7.73
N TYR A 15 13.01 0.49 -6.70
CA TYR A 15 11.56 0.52 -6.79
C TYR A 15 11.13 1.96 -7.02
N GLU A 16 10.36 2.16 -8.09
CA GLU A 16 9.71 3.45 -8.31
C GLU A 16 8.75 3.72 -7.15
N PRO A 17 8.87 4.87 -6.45
CA PRO A 17 7.99 5.19 -5.35
C PRO A 17 6.54 5.33 -5.82
N LEU A 18 5.61 4.99 -4.93
CA LEU A 18 4.20 5.25 -5.16
C LEU A 18 3.94 6.75 -5.07
N THR A 19 3.13 7.26 -5.99
CA THR A 19 2.60 8.62 -5.92
C THR A 19 1.65 8.76 -4.73
N PRO A 20 1.36 9.99 -4.25
CA PRO A 20 0.43 10.20 -3.15
C PRO A 20 -0.95 9.53 -3.36
N LYS A 21 -1.47 9.55 -4.59
CA LYS A 21 -2.75 8.90 -4.92
C LYS A 21 -2.63 7.37 -4.92
N GLU A 22 -1.53 6.82 -5.41
CA GLU A 22 -1.27 5.37 -5.36
C GLU A 22 -1.10 4.88 -3.91
N LEU A 23 -0.51 5.70 -3.02
CA LEU A 23 -0.45 5.41 -1.59
C LEU A 23 -1.86 5.32 -0.98
N GLU A 24 -2.72 6.31 -1.21
CA GLU A 24 -4.11 6.29 -0.73
C GLU A 24 -4.88 5.06 -1.23
N VAL A 25 -4.72 4.73 -2.52
CA VAL A 25 -5.29 3.52 -3.11
C VAL A 25 -4.75 2.28 -2.40
N MET A 26 -3.44 2.16 -2.24
CA MET A 26 -2.82 0.97 -1.67
C MET A 26 -3.17 0.76 -0.20
N VAL A 27 -3.30 1.82 0.59
CA VAL A 27 -3.74 1.75 1.98
C VAL A 27 -5.12 1.10 2.09
N LEU A 28 -6.10 1.57 1.30
CA LEU A 28 -7.44 1.00 1.31
C LEU A 28 -7.48 -0.38 0.65
N TYR A 29 -6.75 -0.55 -0.45
CA TYR A 29 -6.70 -1.79 -1.19
C TYR A 29 -6.04 -2.91 -0.39
N SER A 30 -5.16 -2.61 0.57
CA SER A 30 -4.54 -3.62 1.43
C SER A 30 -5.52 -4.31 2.39
N ASN A 31 -6.68 -3.72 2.66
CA ASN A 31 -7.70 -4.33 3.51
C ASN A 31 -8.56 -5.31 2.71
N PRO A 32 -8.49 -6.65 2.96
CA PRO A 32 -9.21 -7.64 2.17
C PRO A 32 -10.73 -7.49 2.19
N TYR A 33 -11.30 -6.83 3.22
CA TYR A 33 -12.73 -6.60 3.35
C TYR A 33 -13.26 -5.47 2.46
N PHE A 34 -12.38 -4.60 1.95
CA PHE A 34 -12.79 -3.50 1.09
C PHE A 34 -12.93 -3.94 -0.36
N GLU A 35 -14.14 -3.77 -0.90
CA GLU A 35 -14.46 -3.96 -2.30
C GLU A 35 -14.07 -2.74 -3.13
N ASN A 36 -13.84 -2.94 -4.43
CA ASN A 36 -13.46 -1.87 -5.35
C ASN A 36 -14.47 -0.70 -5.33
N GLY A 37 -15.77 -0.98 -5.20
CA GLY A 37 -16.81 0.05 -5.10
C GLY A 37 -16.62 0.94 -3.87
N TYR A 38 -16.43 0.34 -2.70
CA TYR A 38 -16.16 1.07 -1.46
C TYR A 38 -14.90 1.96 -1.57
N ILE A 39 -13.83 1.43 -2.17
CA ILE A 39 -12.58 2.18 -2.37
C ILE A 39 -12.80 3.34 -3.35
N CYS A 40 -13.56 3.13 -4.42
CA CYS A 40 -13.92 4.18 -5.39
C CYS A 40 -14.70 5.31 -4.72
N ASP A 41 -15.72 4.96 -3.93
CA ASP A 41 -16.55 5.93 -3.20
C ASP A 41 -15.70 6.72 -2.20
N LYS A 42 -14.84 6.03 -1.44
CA LYS A 42 -13.97 6.64 -0.44
C LYS A 42 -12.97 7.63 -1.05
N LEU A 43 -12.46 7.33 -2.25
CA LEU A 43 -11.48 8.16 -2.96
C LEU A 43 -12.12 9.11 -3.99
N SER A 44 -13.44 9.05 -4.17
CA SER A 44 -14.17 9.80 -5.20
C SER A 44 -13.59 9.61 -6.62
N ILE A 45 -13.26 8.37 -6.98
CA ILE A 45 -12.72 7.99 -8.31
C ILE A 45 -13.59 6.95 -9.00
N SER A 46 -13.45 6.80 -10.31
CA SER A 46 -14.15 5.74 -11.04
C SER A 46 -13.49 4.37 -10.85
N ILE A 47 -14.25 3.29 -11.06
CA ILE A 47 -13.72 1.91 -11.05
C ILE A 47 -12.57 1.73 -12.05
N ASN A 48 -12.67 2.35 -13.23
CA ASN A 48 -11.60 2.28 -14.22
C ASN A 48 -10.34 2.98 -13.71
N THR A 49 -10.49 4.16 -13.10
CA THR A 49 -9.37 4.91 -12.49
C THR A 49 -8.71 4.09 -11.39
N LEU A 50 -9.50 3.45 -10.52
CA LEU A 50 -8.98 2.57 -9.46
C LEU A 50 -8.17 1.41 -10.07
N LYS A 51 -8.70 0.73 -11.08
CA LYS A 51 -8.00 -0.37 -11.76
C LYS A 51 -6.69 0.09 -12.41
N THR A 52 -6.66 1.28 -13.01
CA THR A 52 -5.43 1.87 -13.55
C THR A 52 -4.39 2.10 -12.46
N HIS A 53 -4.79 2.67 -11.32
CA HIS A 53 -3.88 2.84 -10.18
C HIS A 53 -3.35 1.49 -9.66
N ILE A 54 -4.20 0.48 -9.51
CA ILE A 54 -3.79 -0.87 -9.08
C ILE A 54 -2.78 -1.47 -10.07
N ALA A 55 -3.04 -1.36 -11.37
CA ALA A 55 -2.12 -1.86 -12.40
C ALA A 55 -0.74 -1.19 -12.32
N HIS A 56 -0.70 0.14 -12.15
CA HIS A 56 0.56 0.86 -11.98
C HIS A 56 1.27 0.49 -10.68
N ILE A 57 0.54 0.33 -9.56
CA ILE A 57 1.11 -0.13 -8.28
C ILE A 57 1.75 -1.51 -8.45
N PHE A 58 1.05 -2.43 -9.12
CA PHE A 58 1.54 -3.77 -9.39
C PHE A 58 2.78 -3.78 -10.27
N ASP A 59 2.82 -2.94 -11.30
CA ASP A 59 4.01 -2.78 -12.16
C ASP A 59 5.22 -2.25 -11.37
N LYS A 60 5.02 -1.20 -10.56
CA LYS A 60 6.06 -0.63 -9.68
C LYS A 60 6.56 -1.62 -8.63
N PHE A 61 5.65 -2.43 -8.10
CA PHE A 61 5.98 -3.43 -7.09
C PHE A 61 6.51 -4.72 -7.73
N GLY A 62 6.29 -4.98 -9.01
CA GLY A 62 6.57 -6.27 -9.63
C GLY A 62 5.76 -7.41 -9.03
N GLU A 63 4.55 -7.11 -8.55
CA GLU A 63 3.63 -8.07 -7.91
C GLU A 63 2.39 -8.26 -8.77
N ALA A 64 1.75 -9.42 -8.70
CA ALA A 64 0.56 -9.75 -9.51
C ALA A 64 -0.73 -9.87 -8.70
N ASP A 65 -0.62 -9.88 -7.37
CA ASP A 65 -1.75 -10.13 -6.47
C ASP A 65 -1.80 -9.14 -5.30
N ARG A 66 -3.02 -8.95 -4.81
CA ARG A 66 -3.35 -8.03 -3.73
C ARG A 66 -2.55 -8.32 -2.46
N TYR A 67 -2.36 -9.59 -2.11
CA TYR A 67 -1.75 -9.97 -0.84
C TYR A 67 -0.25 -9.69 -0.84
N SER A 68 0.45 -10.15 -1.88
CA SER A 68 1.89 -9.91 -2.06
C SER A 68 2.20 -8.41 -2.15
N ALA A 69 1.38 -7.66 -2.91
CA ALA A 69 1.48 -6.21 -2.96
C ALA A 69 1.29 -5.56 -1.58
N SER A 70 0.32 -6.03 -0.78
CA SER A 70 0.05 -5.49 0.56
C SER A 70 1.20 -5.73 1.53
N ILE A 71 1.75 -6.95 1.54
CA ILE A 71 2.93 -7.26 2.38
C ILE A 71 4.09 -6.34 2.01
N LYS A 72 4.36 -6.20 0.71
CA LYS A 72 5.43 -5.33 0.21
C LYS A 72 5.18 -3.87 0.57
N PHE A 73 3.94 -3.40 0.45
CA PHE A 73 3.55 -2.06 0.87
C PHE A 73 3.90 -1.79 2.34
N PHE A 74 3.52 -2.67 3.27
CA PHE A 74 3.82 -2.46 4.69
C PHE A 74 5.31 -2.56 5.04
N ARG A 75 6.07 -3.31 4.24
CA ARG A 75 7.53 -3.38 4.36
C ARG A 75 8.19 -2.06 3.94
N LEU A 76 7.73 -1.45 2.85
CA LEU A 76 8.31 -0.23 2.28
C LEU A 76 7.77 1.06 2.90
N TYR A 77 6.52 1.04 3.40
CA TYR A 77 5.82 2.21 3.93
C TYR A 77 5.34 1.97 5.37
N PRO A 78 6.23 1.71 6.33
CA PRO A 78 5.87 1.29 7.69
C PRO A 78 5.02 2.32 8.44
N SER A 79 5.16 3.62 8.16
CA SER A 79 4.32 4.67 8.75
C SER A 79 2.82 4.54 8.42
N HIS A 80 2.48 3.84 7.33
CA HIS A 80 1.09 3.64 6.89
C HIS A 80 0.44 2.41 7.55
N ARG A 81 1.18 1.63 8.35
CA ARG A 81 0.63 0.51 9.15
C ARG A 81 -0.40 0.99 10.17
N LYS A 82 -0.17 2.16 10.79
CA LYS A 82 -1.04 2.71 11.84
C LYS A 82 -2.47 2.95 11.37
N ILE A 83 -2.63 3.29 10.09
CA ILE A 83 -3.94 3.51 9.45
C ILE A 83 -4.76 2.21 9.39
N LEU A 84 -4.13 1.05 9.26
CA LEU A 84 -4.84 -0.23 9.34
C LEU A 84 -5.27 -0.57 10.76
N GLU A 85 -4.40 -0.32 11.74
CA GLU A 85 -4.66 -0.60 13.16
C GLU A 85 -5.84 0.25 13.66
N ASP A 86 -5.83 1.55 13.36
CA ASP A 86 -6.90 2.48 13.73
C ASP A 86 -8.26 2.13 13.06
N LEU A 87 -8.22 1.49 11.88
CA LEU A 87 -9.43 1.07 11.16
C LEU A 87 -10.05 -0.21 11.74
N ILE A 88 -9.23 -1.15 12.20
CA ILE A 88 -9.68 -2.40 12.84
C ILE A 88 -10.36 -2.10 14.18
N ASP A 89 -9.78 -1.20 14.99
CA ASP A 89 -10.33 -0.84 16.30
C ASP A 89 -11.66 -0.08 16.22
N SER A 90 -11.97 0.55 15.09
CA SER A 90 -13.26 1.24 14.86
C SER A 90 -14.43 0.31 14.50
N THR A 91 -14.16 -0.99 14.33
CA THR A 91 -15.16 -2.00 13.92
C THR A 91 -15.51 -2.99 15.05
N SER A 92 -15.09 -2.73 16.29
CA SER A 92 -15.43 -3.51 17.49
C SER A 92 -16.35 -2.76 18.46
#